data_AF-A0A7W7R0I5-F1
#
_entry.id   AF-A0A7W7R0I5-F1
#
_cell.length_a   1.000
_cell.length_b   1.000
_cell.length_c   1.000
_cell.angle_alpha   90.00
_cell.angle_beta   90.00
_cell.angle_gamma   90.00
#
_symmetry.space_group_name_H-M   'P 1'
#
loop_
_entity.id
_entity.type
_entity.pdbx_description
1 polymer ?
#
loop_
_entity_poly.entity_id
_entity_poly.type
_entity_poly.pdbx_seq_one_letter_code
_entity_poly.pdbx_strand_id
1 'polypeptide(L)'
;MNASQLPPAQTQTDPTQTDPTPADPTPSAERPAGSGGHSLYGGVTNRRVTVRDLAAAKQRGERWAMLTAYDALTAGVFDEAGIPVLLVGDSAGNCHLGYQTTVPVTMDEMVMLSAAVVRGTERAMIIGDLPFGSYQESPAQGLRNAARLMKEAGVGAVKLEGGERSAHTIELLVDAGVPVMAHIGLTPQSVHALGGYPVQGRGEEAAHKLQRDAKAVQEAGAFAVVLEAVPAELAAHVTESLAVPTVGIGAGVGCDAQVLVWTDMAGMTAGRVPKFVKQYANLRSVLGDAAREFAADVLGGSFPAPEHTFK
;
A
#
# COMPACT_ATOMS: atom_id res chain seq x y z
N MET A 1 -10.61 1.07 -25.62
CA MET A 1 -10.85 1.88 -26.84
C MET A 1 -9.50 2.42 -27.29
N ASN A 2 -9.06 2.02 -28.48
CA ASN A 2 -7.77 2.40 -29.05
C ASN A 2 -7.79 3.86 -29.50
N ALA A 3 -6.80 4.64 -29.04
CA ALA A 3 -6.52 5.98 -29.55
C ALA A 3 -5.04 6.03 -29.98
N SER A 4 -4.76 5.42 -31.12
CA SER A 4 -3.55 5.63 -31.90
C SER A 4 -3.90 6.57 -33.05
N GLN A 5 -3.31 7.78 -33.04
CA GLN A 5 -2.98 8.63 -34.19
C GLN A 5 -2.95 10.11 -33.76
N LEU A 6 -1.75 10.70 -33.69
CA LEU A 6 -1.45 12.10 -34.04
C LEU A 6 0.10 12.23 -34.16
N PRO A 7 0.62 13.05 -35.10
CA PRO A 7 2.01 12.99 -35.59
C PRO A 7 3.04 13.77 -34.73
N PRO A 8 4.35 13.53 -34.90
CA PRO A 8 5.40 14.09 -34.04
C PRO A 8 5.72 15.55 -34.39
N ALA A 9 5.84 16.40 -33.36
CA ALA A 9 6.38 17.75 -33.49
C ALA A 9 7.90 17.75 -33.27
N GLN A 10 8.57 18.57 -34.07
CA GLN A 10 9.99 18.58 -34.36
C GLN A 10 10.87 19.06 -33.19
N THR A 11 12.01 18.40 -33.05
CA THR A 11 13.19 18.80 -32.27
C THR A 11 13.85 20.06 -32.84
N GLN A 12 14.02 21.08 -32.01
CA GLN A 12 15.07 22.10 -32.18
C GLN A 12 16.03 22.01 -31.01
N THR A 13 17.28 21.75 -31.35
CA THR A 13 18.47 21.80 -30.50
C THR A 13 18.98 23.23 -30.41
N ASP A 14 19.35 23.69 -29.22
CA ASP A 14 20.38 24.73 -29.08
C ASP A 14 21.23 24.45 -27.83
N PRO A 15 22.56 24.60 -27.88
CA PRO A 15 23.46 24.18 -26.82
C PRO A 15 23.81 25.35 -25.90
N THR A 16 23.84 25.12 -24.60
CA THR A 16 24.61 25.99 -23.69
C THR A 16 25.05 25.18 -22.47
N GLN A 17 26.32 24.76 -22.52
CA GLN A 17 27.10 24.36 -21.35
C GLN A 17 27.40 25.61 -20.52
N THR A 18 27.05 25.59 -19.24
CA THR A 18 27.72 26.38 -18.20
C THR A 18 27.85 25.49 -16.95
N ASP A 19 29.09 25.30 -16.49
CA ASP A 19 29.45 24.52 -15.31
C ASP A 19 28.87 25.14 -14.02
N PRO A 20 28.49 24.34 -13.01
CA PRO A 20 28.12 24.88 -11.70
C PRO A 20 29.36 25.04 -10.79
N THR A 21 29.56 26.26 -10.30
CA THR A 21 30.46 26.61 -9.19
C THR A 21 30.00 25.95 -7.88
N PRO A 22 30.90 25.44 -7.02
CA PRO A 22 30.52 24.79 -5.76
C PRO A 22 30.04 25.82 -4.73
N ALA A 23 28.89 25.55 -4.10
CA ALA A 23 28.36 26.35 -3.01
C ALA A 23 28.92 25.86 -1.65
N ASP A 24 29.42 26.80 -0.85
CA ASP A 24 29.86 26.59 0.53
C ASP A 24 28.66 26.27 1.47
N PRO A 25 28.88 25.53 2.58
CA PRO A 25 27.81 25.03 3.43
C PRO A 25 27.33 26.09 4.44
N THR A 26 26.03 26.34 4.46
CA THR A 26 25.37 27.16 5.49
C THR A 26 25.24 26.37 6.81
N PRO A 27 25.37 26.99 8.01
CA PRO A 27 25.43 26.25 9.27
C PRO A 27 24.10 25.61 9.64
N SER A 28 24.19 24.35 10.08
CA SER A 28 23.12 23.55 10.64
C SER A 28 22.50 24.22 11.88
N ALA A 29 21.20 24.50 11.82
CA ALA A 29 20.42 24.83 13.01
C ALA A 29 20.24 23.56 13.86
N GLU A 30 20.88 23.54 15.03
CA GLU A 30 20.70 22.50 16.05
C GLU A 30 19.22 22.38 16.42
N ARG A 31 18.62 21.21 16.18
CA ARG A 31 17.34 20.84 16.78
C ARG A 31 17.59 20.34 18.21
N PRO A 32 16.74 20.71 19.18
CA PRO A 32 16.91 20.29 20.55
C PRO A 32 16.77 18.76 20.63
N ALA A 33 17.76 18.12 21.27
CA ALA A 33 17.73 16.71 21.60
C ALA A 33 16.59 16.43 22.59
N GLY A 34 15.45 15.98 22.06
CA GLY A 34 14.26 15.61 22.83
C GLY A 34 14.00 14.10 22.75
N SER A 35 14.20 13.42 23.88
CA SER A 35 13.73 12.07 24.26
C SER A 35 13.95 10.93 23.27
N GLY A 36 14.83 9.98 23.63
CA GLY A 36 15.04 8.69 22.95
C GLY A 36 13.85 7.74 23.01
N GLY A 37 12.71 8.13 22.43
CA GLY A 37 11.63 7.24 22.07
C GLY A 37 11.84 6.76 20.64
N HIS A 38 11.88 5.44 20.43
CA HIS A 38 12.10 4.80 19.13
C HIS A 38 11.15 5.38 18.06
N SER A 39 11.69 6.20 17.15
CA SER A 39 11.04 6.57 15.89
C SER A 39 10.71 5.29 15.10
N LEU A 40 9.68 5.34 14.26
CA LEU A 40 9.38 4.22 13.35
C LEU A 40 10.58 3.86 12.45
N TYR A 41 11.48 4.83 12.23
CA TYR A 41 12.67 4.71 11.40
C TYR A 41 13.98 4.74 12.22
N GLY A 42 13.89 4.82 13.55
CA GLY A 42 15.04 5.02 14.44
C GLY A 42 15.44 3.75 15.20
N GLY A 43 16.59 3.18 14.82
CA GLY A 43 17.26 2.08 15.52
C GLY A 43 17.08 0.71 14.85
N VAL A 44 18.03 -0.20 15.09
CA VAL A 44 17.87 -1.62 14.72
C VAL A 44 16.80 -2.20 15.64
N THR A 45 15.60 -2.42 15.11
CA THR A 45 14.53 -3.07 15.85
C THR A 45 14.52 -4.56 15.50
N ASN A 46 14.92 -5.40 16.45
CA ASN A 46 14.86 -6.87 16.32
C ASN A 46 13.42 -7.41 16.48
N ARG A 47 12.40 -6.63 16.10
CA ARG A 47 11.00 -7.01 16.22
C ARG A 47 10.14 -6.35 15.16
N ARG A 48 8.98 -6.96 14.88
CA ARG A 48 7.96 -6.37 14.02
C ARG A 48 7.40 -5.06 14.58
N VAL A 49 7.08 -4.13 13.69
CA VAL A 49 6.26 -2.94 13.96
C VAL A 49 4.89 -3.38 14.49
N THR A 50 4.38 -2.69 15.51
CA THR A 50 3.12 -3.01 16.20
C THR A 50 2.11 -1.88 16.06
N VAL A 51 0.84 -2.16 16.37
CA VAL A 51 -0.23 -1.15 16.37
C VAL A 51 0.08 0.01 17.33
N ARG A 52 0.82 -0.28 18.42
CA ARG A 52 1.26 0.74 19.39
C ARG A 52 2.31 1.68 18.80
N ASP A 53 3.22 1.15 17.98
CA ASP A 53 4.23 1.98 17.31
C ASP A 53 3.58 2.96 16.33
N LEU A 54 2.57 2.51 15.58
CA LEU A 54 1.81 3.33 14.63
C LEU A 54 0.96 4.40 15.33
N ALA A 55 0.30 4.04 16.43
CA ALA A 55 -0.43 5.01 17.26
C ALA A 55 0.51 6.06 17.85
N ALA A 56 1.68 5.65 18.35
CA ALA A 56 2.68 6.56 18.88
C ALA A 56 3.27 7.46 17.78
N ALA A 57 3.40 6.97 16.54
CA ALA A 57 3.83 7.78 15.40
C ALA A 57 2.83 8.91 15.10
N LYS A 58 1.52 8.63 15.08
CA LYS A 58 0.49 9.69 14.96
C LYS A 58 0.62 10.72 16.07
N GLN A 59 0.76 10.30 17.33
CA GLN A 59 0.91 11.22 18.47
C GLN A 59 2.13 12.14 18.34
N ARG A 60 3.20 11.67 17.69
CA ARG A 60 4.41 12.46 17.38
C ARG A 60 4.31 13.29 16.10
N GLY A 61 3.23 13.15 15.32
CA GLY A 61 3.15 13.70 13.96
C GLY A 61 4.15 13.07 12.98
N GLU A 62 4.65 11.87 13.29
CA GLU A 62 5.60 11.13 12.46
C GLU A 62 4.84 10.37 11.36
N ARG A 63 5.00 10.82 10.12
CA ARG A 63 4.35 10.21 8.96
C ARG A 63 5.01 8.90 8.56
N TRP A 64 4.22 7.94 8.07
CA TRP A 64 4.75 6.66 7.66
C TRP A 64 4.26 6.13 6.31
N ALA A 65 5.11 5.32 5.69
CA ALA A 65 4.85 4.71 4.39
C ALA A 65 4.30 3.29 4.55
N MET A 66 3.36 2.93 3.70
CA MET A 66 2.86 1.58 3.51
C MET A 66 2.98 1.22 2.04
N LEU A 67 3.41 -0.01 1.73
CA LEU A 67 3.41 -0.53 0.38
C LEU A 67 2.69 -1.86 0.34
N THR A 68 2.05 -2.17 -0.78
CA THR A 68 1.60 -3.54 -0.97
C THR A 68 2.77 -4.49 -1.23
N ALA A 69 2.62 -5.77 -0.89
CA ALA A 69 3.58 -6.82 -1.25
C ALA A 69 2.84 -8.16 -1.38
N TYR A 70 3.32 -9.06 -2.25
CA TYR A 70 2.61 -10.31 -2.56
C TYR A 70 3.53 -11.55 -2.58
N ASP A 71 4.84 -11.35 -2.47
CA ASP A 71 5.85 -12.41 -2.50
C ASP A 71 7.01 -12.10 -1.56
N ALA A 72 7.82 -13.12 -1.25
CA ALA A 72 8.92 -13.00 -0.30
C ALA A 72 10.07 -12.12 -0.79
N LEU A 73 10.34 -12.08 -2.11
CA LEU A 73 11.49 -11.35 -2.67
C LEU A 73 11.22 -9.85 -2.62
N THR A 74 10.05 -9.44 -3.12
CA THR A 74 9.61 -8.04 -3.09
C THR A 74 9.48 -7.56 -1.64
N ALA A 75 8.89 -8.38 -0.76
CA ALA A 75 8.72 -8.02 0.64
C ALA A 75 10.06 -7.84 1.37
N GLY A 76 11.04 -8.71 1.12
CA GLY A 76 12.39 -8.58 1.69
C GLY A 76 13.07 -7.27 1.30
N VAL A 77 12.99 -6.88 0.02
CA VAL A 77 13.53 -5.59 -0.43
C VAL A 77 12.85 -4.41 0.29
N PHE A 78 11.54 -4.43 0.46
CA PHE A 78 10.82 -3.36 1.17
C PHE A 78 11.11 -3.36 2.67
N ASP A 79 11.30 -4.53 3.27
CA ASP A 79 11.71 -4.64 4.65
C ASP A 79 13.12 -4.08 4.82
N GLU A 80 14.10 -4.44 4.01
CA GLU A 80 15.45 -3.85 4.06
C GLU A 80 15.45 -2.33 3.83
N ALA A 81 14.57 -1.84 2.95
CA ALA A 81 14.41 -0.41 2.68
C ALA A 81 13.74 0.39 3.82
N GLY A 82 13.32 -0.27 4.90
CA GLY A 82 12.77 0.41 6.08
C GLY A 82 11.26 0.70 6.00
N ILE A 83 10.52 0.08 5.09
CA ILE A 83 9.05 0.26 5.02
C ILE A 83 8.42 -0.34 6.29
N PRO A 84 7.68 0.43 7.11
CA PRO A 84 7.20 -0.04 8.42
C PRO A 84 5.97 -0.95 8.33
N VAL A 85 5.17 -0.83 7.26
CA VAL A 85 3.94 -1.62 7.08
C VAL A 85 3.86 -2.14 5.64
N LEU A 86 3.62 -3.44 5.49
CA LEU A 86 3.31 -4.06 4.22
C LEU A 86 1.88 -4.59 4.22
N LEU A 87 1.16 -4.28 3.14
CA LEU A 87 -0.20 -4.73 2.92
C LEU A 87 -0.21 -5.85 1.87
N VAL A 88 -0.64 -7.04 2.27
CA VAL A 88 -1.02 -8.09 1.33
C VAL A 88 -2.48 -7.85 0.97
N GLY A 89 -2.67 -6.97 -0.01
CA GLY A 89 -3.99 -6.50 -0.40
C GLY A 89 -4.62 -7.34 -1.50
N ASP A 90 -5.95 -7.38 -1.55
CA ASP A 90 -6.70 -8.05 -2.61
C ASP A 90 -6.48 -7.42 -4.01
N SER A 91 -5.89 -6.22 -4.06
CA SER A 91 -5.23 -5.64 -5.25
C SER A 91 -4.27 -6.62 -5.97
N ALA A 92 -3.77 -7.66 -5.29
CA ALA A 92 -3.07 -8.79 -5.89
C ALA A 92 -3.87 -9.42 -7.04
N GLY A 93 -5.21 -9.49 -6.91
CA GLY A 93 -6.09 -9.96 -7.97
C GLY A 93 -5.80 -9.27 -9.29
N ASN A 94 -5.71 -7.93 -9.29
CA ASN A 94 -5.43 -7.16 -10.49
C ASN A 94 -3.96 -7.20 -10.91
N CYS A 95 -3.06 -6.81 -10.00
CA CYS A 95 -1.68 -6.51 -10.37
C CYS A 95 -0.73 -7.73 -10.33
N HIS A 96 -1.17 -8.85 -9.75
CA HIS A 96 -0.37 -10.05 -9.55
C HIS A 96 -0.98 -11.29 -10.22
N LEU A 97 -2.30 -11.48 -10.09
CA LEU A 97 -3.02 -12.67 -10.60
C LEU A 97 -3.73 -12.43 -11.95
N GLY A 98 -3.82 -11.18 -12.40
CA GLY A 98 -4.38 -10.83 -13.72
C GLY A 98 -5.91 -10.81 -13.79
N TYR A 99 -6.61 -10.81 -12.67
CA TYR A 99 -8.05 -10.57 -12.61
C TYR A 99 -8.43 -9.15 -13.02
N GLN A 100 -9.65 -8.99 -13.52
CA GLN A 100 -10.18 -7.68 -13.95
C GLN A 100 -10.64 -6.82 -12.77
N THR A 101 -11.03 -7.45 -11.67
CA THR A 101 -11.42 -6.80 -10.41
C THR A 101 -10.85 -7.60 -9.23
N THR A 102 -10.95 -7.08 -8.01
CA THR A 102 -10.53 -7.81 -6.79
C THR A 102 -11.59 -8.82 -6.30
N VAL A 103 -12.81 -8.79 -6.87
CA VAL A 103 -13.94 -9.64 -6.48
C VAL A 103 -13.64 -11.15 -6.56
N PRO A 104 -12.90 -11.68 -7.56
CA PRO A 104 -12.63 -13.11 -7.65
C PRO A 104 -11.60 -13.63 -6.64
N VAL A 105 -10.87 -12.74 -5.95
CA VAL A 105 -9.79 -13.13 -5.03
C VAL A 105 -10.36 -13.96 -3.88
N THR A 106 -9.73 -15.09 -3.62
CA THR A 106 -10.16 -16.06 -2.61
C THR A 106 -9.35 -15.95 -1.33
N MET A 107 -9.91 -16.50 -0.24
CA MET A 107 -9.17 -16.62 1.02
C MET A 107 -7.88 -17.45 0.88
N ASP A 108 -7.87 -18.48 0.02
CA ASP A 108 -6.71 -19.37 -0.12
C ASP A 108 -5.56 -18.66 -0.84
N GLU A 109 -5.87 -17.83 -1.84
CA GLU A 109 -4.88 -16.94 -2.47
C GLU A 109 -4.33 -15.92 -1.46
N MET A 110 -5.22 -15.28 -0.68
CA MET A 110 -4.79 -14.32 0.34
C MET A 110 -3.91 -14.96 1.42
N VAL A 111 -4.23 -16.16 1.88
CA VAL A 111 -3.40 -16.92 2.84
C VAL A 111 -2.03 -17.24 2.22
N MET A 112 -2.00 -17.75 0.99
CA MET A 112 -0.75 -18.13 0.33
C MET A 112 0.19 -16.94 0.13
N LEU A 113 -0.31 -15.84 -0.44
CA LEU A 113 0.46 -14.62 -0.67
C LEU A 113 0.90 -13.99 0.64
N SER A 114 0.02 -13.96 1.65
CA SER A 114 0.35 -13.43 2.96
C SER A 114 1.46 -14.21 3.64
N ALA A 115 1.43 -15.54 3.55
CA ALA A 115 2.45 -16.40 4.14
C ALA A 115 3.81 -16.20 3.45
N ALA A 116 3.84 -15.93 2.14
CA ALA A 116 5.06 -15.62 1.42
C ALA A 116 5.69 -14.31 1.91
N VAL A 117 4.89 -13.25 2.07
CA VAL A 117 5.34 -11.95 2.57
C VAL A 117 5.82 -12.03 4.02
N VAL A 118 5.11 -12.76 4.88
CA VAL A 118 5.54 -12.96 6.28
C VAL A 118 6.90 -13.66 6.35
N ARG A 119 7.15 -14.69 5.53
CA ARG A 119 8.44 -15.39 5.46
C ARG A 119 9.58 -14.52 4.91
N GLY A 120 9.27 -13.55 4.05
CA GLY A 120 10.27 -12.68 3.44
C GLY A 120 10.68 -11.47 4.29
N THR A 121 10.12 -11.30 5.50
CA THR A 121 10.31 -10.08 6.30
C THR A 121 10.54 -10.37 7.77
N GLU A 122 11.21 -9.45 8.46
CA GLU A 122 11.49 -9.57 9.89
C GLU A 122 10.92 -8.40 10.71
N ARG A 123 10.86 -7.19 10.14
CA ARG A 123 10.55 -5.96 10.88
C ARG A 123 9.22 -5.32 10.51
N ALA A 124 8.80 -5.36 9.26
CA ALA A 124 7.53 -4.74 8.87
C ALA A 124 6.34 -5.40 9.58
N MET A 125 5.32 -4.60 9.93
CA MET A 125 4.00 -5.12 10.22
C MET A 125 3.39 -5.63 8.92
N ILE A 126 2.90 -6.87 8.91
CA ILE A 126 2.21 -7.43 7.76
C ILE A 126 0.71 -7.43 8.02
N ILE A 127 -0.04 -6.81 7.12
CA ILE A 127 -1.50 -6.73 7.16
C ILE A 127 -2.04 -7.56 6.00
N GLY A 128 -2.95 -8.51 6.26
CA GLY A 128 -3.63 -9.29 5.22
C GLY A 128 -5.04 -8.79 4.97
N ASP A 129 -5.43 -8.61 3.71
CA ASP A 129 -6.81 -8.27 3.36
C ASP A 129 -7.77 -9.45 3.55
N LEU A 130 -8.94 -9.16 4.11
CA LEU A 130 -10.11 -10.01 3.98
C LEU A 130 -10.76 -9.73 2.60
N PRO A 131 -10.71 -10.67 1.64
CA PRO A 131 -11.22 -10.48 0.30
C PRO A 131 -12.75 -10.41 0.28
N PHE A 132 -13.31 -10.01 -0.86
CA PHE A 132 -14.76 -9.94 -1.05
C PHE A 132 -15.45 -11.27 -0.68
N GLY A 133 -16.57 -11.18 0.03
CA GLY A 133 -17.38 -12.33 0.46
C GLY A 133 -16.87 -13.06 1.71
N SER A 134 -15.70 -12.70 2.25
CA SER A 134 -15.08 -13.38 3.40
C SER A 134 -15.49 -12.83 4.77
N TYR A 135 -16.15 -11.67 4.84
CA TYR A 135 -16.52 -11.05 6.12
C TYR A 135 -17.89 -10.37 6.11
N GLN A 136 -18.52 -10.26 4.95
CA GLN A 136 -19.75 -9.52 4.74
C GLN A 136 -20.99 -10.32 5.16
N GLU A 137 -20.91 -11.66 5.23
CA GLU A 137 -22.04 -12.51 5.62
C GLU A 137 -22.38 -12.31 7.10
N SER A 138 -21.38 -12.32 7.97
CA SER A 138 -21.54 -12.13 9.42
C SER A 138 -20.20 -11.82 10.11
N PRO A 139 -20.22 -11.20 11.30
CA PRO A 139 -19.04 -11.07 12.15
C PRO A 139 -18.34 -12.41 12.41
N ALA A 140 -19.11 -13.49 12.64
CA ALA A 140 -18.56 -14.83 12.88
C ALA A 140 -17.84 -15.41 11.64
N GLN A 141 -18.29 -15.09 10.43
CA GLN A 141 -17.57 -15.42 9.20
C GLN A 141 -16.25 -14.63 9.13
N GLY A 142 -16.32 -13.31 9.36
CA GLY A 142 -15.14 -12.45 9.40
C GLY A 142 -14.09 -12.94 10.40
N LEU A 143 -14.51 -13.35 11.61
CA LEU A 143 -13.59 -13.83 12.65
C LEU A 143 -12.91 -15.14 12.23
N ARG A 144 -13.67 -16.08 11.65
CA ARG A 144 -13.10 -17.33 11.13
C ARG A 144 -12.02 -17.06 10.07
N ASN A 145 -12.30 -16.18 9.11
CA ASN A 145 -11.37 -15.87 8.03
C ASN A 145 -10.18 -15.02 8.48
N ALA A 146 -10.37 -14.09 9.43
CA ALA A 146 -9.26 -13.38 10.06
C ALA A 146 -8.34 -14.34 10.82
N ALA A 147 -8.92 -15.29 11.57
CA ALA A 147 -8.14 -16.33 12.25
C ALA A 147 -7.35 -17.20 11.27
N ARG A 148 -7.87 -17.48 10.06
CA ARG A 148 -7.10 -18.16 9.00
C ARG A 148 -5.87 -17.36 8.60
N LEU A 149 -6.00 -16.07 8.26
CA LEU A 149 -4.85 -15.24 7.90
C LEU A 149 -3.82 -15.17 9.04
N MET A 150 -4.26 -14.99 10.28
CA MET A 150 -3.33 -14.89 11.40
C MET A 150 -2.62 -16.23 11.69
N LYS A 151 -3.34 -17.35 11.66
CA LYS A 151 -2.78 -18.66 12.03
C LYS A 151 -2.02 -19.34 10.90
N GLU A 152 -2.56 -19.30 9.68
CA GLU A 152 -2.00 -20.00 8.53
C GLU A 152 -0.92 -19.16 7.84
N ALA A 153 -1.10 -17.84 7.76
CA ALA A 153 -0.14 -16.95 7.10
C ALA A 153 0.80 -16.20 8.06
N GLY A 154 0.38 -15.96 9.31
CA GLY A 154 1.21 -15.25 10.30
C GLY A 154 1.14 -13.73 10.20
N VAL A 155 0.09 -13.17 9.61
CA VAL A 155 -0.09 -11.71 9.56
C VAL A 155 -0.30 -11.13 10.96
N GLY A 156 0.16 -9.90 11.18
CA GLY A 156 0.02 -9.20 12.46
C GLY A 156 -1.33 -8.50 12.63
N ALA A 157 -2.05 -8.28 11.52
CA ALA A 157 -3.34 -7.61 11.48
C ALA A 157 -4.11 -7.98 10.21
N VAL A 158 -5.39 -7.64 10.17
CA VAL A 158 -6.23 -7.77 8.97
C VAL A 158 -6.78 -6.42 8.52
N LYS A 159 -7.06 -6.27 7.22
CA LYS A 159 -7.81 -5.14 6.67
C LYS A 159 -9.15 -5.61 6.09
N LEU A 160 -10.20 -4.81 6.26
CA LEU A 160 -11.51 -5.05 5.67
C LEU A 160 -12.18 -3.75 5.21
N GLU A 161 -13.07 -3.85 4.22
CA GLU A 161 -13.72 -2.70 3.60
C GLU A 161 -15.15 -2.47 4.11
N GLY A 162 -15.43 -1.23 4.53
CA GLY A 162 -16.75 -0.80 4.95
C GLY A 162 -16.70 0.09 6.18
N GLY A 163 -17.57 1.11 6.18
CA GLY A 163 -17.77 2.01 7.31
C GLY A 163 -18.77 1.45 8.31
N GLU A 164 -19.88 2.17 8.53
CA GLU A 164 -20.93 1.80 9.51
C GLU A 164 -21.40 0.34 9.35
N ARG A 165 -21.55 -0.13 8.10
CA ARG A 165 -21.99 -1.50 7.78
C ARG A 165 -21.07 -2.61 8.29
N SER A 166 -19.80 -2.31 8.56
CA SER A 166 -18.78 -3.27 8.98
C SER A 166 -18.38 -3.10 10.44
N ALA A 167 -18.92 -2.10 11.15
CA ALA A 167 -18.58 -1.79 12.53
C ALA A 167 -18.75 -3.01 13.46
N HIS A 168 -19.85 -3.75 13.35
CA HIS A 168 -20.08 -4.92 14.21
C HIS A 168 -19.10 -6.08 13.93
N THR A 169 -18.67 -6.25 12.67
CA THR A 169 -17.60 -7.21 12.35
C THR A 169 -16.28 -6.75 12.94
N ILE A 170 -15.92 -5.47 12.81
CA ILE A 170 -14.69 -4.90 13.37
C ILE A 170 -14.66 -5.11 14.88
N GLU A 171 -15.74 -4.75 15.58
CA GLU A 171 -15.88 -4.88 17.03
C GLU A 171 -15.64 -6.33 17.48
N LEU A 172 -16.31 -7.31 16.88
CA LEU A 172 -16.10 -8.72 17.24
C LEU A 172 -14.66 -9.19 17.00
N LEU A 173 -14.04 -8.77 15.89
CA LEU A 173 -12.65 -9.12 15.58
C LEU A 173 -11.70 -8.55 16.63
N VAL A 174 -11.87 -7.27 16.98
CA VAL A 174 -11.05 -6.57 17.96
C VAL A 174 -11.22 -7.20 19.35
N ASP A 175 -12.45 -7.50 19.77
CA ASP A 175 -12.74 -8.18 21.05
C ASP A 175 -12.13 -9.58 21.12
N ALA A 176 -12.01 -10.26 19.98
CA ALA A 176 -11.33 -11.54 19.86
C ALA A 176 -9.78 -11.41 19.79
N GLY A 177 -9.24 -10.20 19.84
CA GLY A 177 -7.80 -9.91 19.82
C GLY A 177 -7.19 -9.81 18.42
N VAL A 178 -8.00 -9.68 17.36
CA VAL A 178 -7.54 -9.46 15.98
C VAL A 178 -7.40 -7.95 15.74
N PRO A 179 -6.18 -7.42 15.47
CA PRO A 179 -6.05 -6.02 15.10
C PRO A 179 -6.64 -5.77 13.70
N VAL A 180 -7.53 -4.79 13.60
CA VAL A 180 -8.22 -4.44 12.35
C VAL A 180 -7.81 -3.06 11.85
N MET A 181 -7.35 -2.99 10.61
CA MET A 181 -7.29 -1.75 9.83
C MET A 181 -8.57 -1.64 8.99
N ALA A 182 -9.37 -0.59 9.21
CA ALA A 182 -10.56 -0.38 8.41
C ALA A 182 -10.21 0.26 7.06
N HIS A 183 -11.11 0.14 6.08
CA HIS A 183 -11.00 0.81 4.79
C HIS A 183 -12.34 1.45 4.39
N ILE A 184 -12.33 2.77 4.22
CA ILE A 184 -13.49 3.58 3.82
C ILE A 184 -13.15 4.51 2.65
N GLY A 185 -14.15 5.17 2.10
CA GLY A 185 -14.02 5.87 0.82
C GLY A 185 -14.31 4.91 -0.32
N LEU A 186 -13.51 4.95 -1.38
CA LEU A 186 -13.64 3.99 -2.46
C LEU A 186 -13.27 2.61 -1.94
N THR A 187 -14.18 1.66 -2.04
CA THR A 187 -13.97 0.28 -1.58
C THR A 187 -14.02 -0.63 -2.80
N PRO A 188 -12.88 -0.98 -3.43
CA PRO A 188 -12.81 -1.74 -4.68
C PRO A 188 -13.63 -3.03 -4.71
N GLN A 189 -13.85 -3.69 -3.56
CA GLN A 189 -14.72 -4.88 -3.49
C GLN A 189 -16.18 -4.57 -3.86
N SER A 190 -16.57 -3.29 -3.78
CA SER A 190 -17.89 -2.77 -4.16
C SER A 190 -17.94 -2.21 -5.59
N VAL A 191 -16.94 -2.48 -6.44
CA VAL A 191 -16.81 -1.89 -7.80
C VAL A 191 -18.09 -2.02 -8.63
N HIS A 192 -18.81 -3.15 -8.54
CA HIS A 192 -20.05 -3.37 -9.29
C HIS A 192 -21.22 -2.54 -8.75
N ALA A 193 -21.28 -2.33 -7.43
CA ALA A 193 -22.30 -1.47 -6.81
C ALA A 193 -22.00 0.02 -7.06
N LEU A 194 -20.72 0.39 -7.13
CA LEU A 194 -20.26 1.76 -7.37
C LEU A 194 -20.21 2.14 -8.85
N GLY A 195 -20.34 1.18 -9.77
CA GLY A 195 -20.24 1.42 -11.21
C GLY A 195 -18.82 1.78 -11.67
N GLY A 196 -17.78 1.33 -10.96
CA GLY A 196 -16.38 1.61 -11.26
C GLY A 196 -15.62 2.15 -10.04
N TYR A 197 -14.64 3.03 -10.31
CA TYR A 197 -13.74 3.61 -9.31
C TYR A 197 -13.91 5.14 -9.14
N PRO A 198 -15.12 5.63 -8.77
CA PRO A 198 -15.34 7.06 -8.60
C PRO A 198 -14.74 7.59 -7.30
N VAL A 199 -14.35 8.88 -7.32
CA VAL A 199 -13.98 9.63 -6.11
C VAL A 199 -15.17 9.68 -5.15
N GLN A 200 -14.95 9.36 -3.87
CA GLN A 200 -15.96 9.34 -2.81
C GLN A 200 -15.97 10.63 -1.98
N GLY A 201 -17.04 10.88 -1.22
CA GLY A 201 -17.13 12.04 -0.33
C GLY A 201 -17.33 13.38 -1.05
N ARG A 202 -17.82 13.38 -2.30
CA ARG A 202 -18.21 14.60 -3.02
C ARG A 202 -19.63 15.03 -2.66
N GLY A 203 -19.78 16.30 -2.29
CA GLY A 203 -21.05 16.84 -1.80
C GLY A 203 -21.22 16.60 -0.29
N GLU A 204 -22.04 17.45 0.33
CA GLU A 204 -22.20 17.54 1.78
C GLU A 204 -22.66 16.22 2.40
N GLU A 205 -23.68 15.57 1.81
CA GLU A 205 -24.20 14.30 2.31
C GLU A 205 -23.16 13.17 2.29
N ALA A 206 -22.43 13.03 1.18
CA ALA A 206 -21.40 12.01 1.05
C ALA A 206 -20.20 12.29 1.97
N ALA A 207 -19.86 13.56 2.19
CA ALA A 207 -18.82 13.96 3.13
C ALA A 207 -19.22 13.62 4.58
N HIS A 208 -20.45 13.94 4.99
CA HIS A 208 -20.97 13.56 6.30
C HIS A 208 -21.05 12.04 6.48
N LYS A 209 -21.45 11.31 5.43
CA LYS A 209 -21.44 9.84 5.48
C LYS A 209 -20.03 9.32 5.73
N LEU A 210 -19.02 9.82 5.02
CA LEU A 210 -17.64 9.39 5.21
C LEU A 210 -17.13 9.68 6.64
N GLN A 211 -17.51 10.83 7.22
CA GLN A 211 -17.18 11.15 8.61
C GLN A 211 -17.84 10.18 9.61
N ARG A 212 -19.11 9.83 9.39
CA ARG A 212 -19.79 8.82 10.21
C ARG A 212 -19.14 7.44 10.07
N ASP A 213 -18.84 7.02 8.84
CA ASP A 213 -18.13 5.78 8.56
C ASP A 213 -16.77 5.75 9.30
N ALA A 214 -15.99 6.83 9.22
CA ALA A 214 -14.70 6.99 9.90
C ALA A 214 -14.82 6.87 11.42
N LYS A 215 -15.82 7.54 12.00
CA LYS A 215 -16.05 7.49 13.45
C LYS A 215 -16.51 6.11 13.89
N ALA A 216 -17.43 5.49 13.16
CA ALA A 216 -17.99 4.18 13.49
C ALA A 216 -16.92 3.09 13.50
N VAL A 217 -16.01 3.07 12.52
CA VAL A 217 -14.93 2.07 12.50
C VAL A 217 -13.91 2.29 13.62
N GLN A 218 -13.64 3.54 14.00
CA GLN A 218 -12.81 3.84 15.16
C GLN A 218 -13.48 3.41 16.48
N GLU A 219 -14.77 3.71 16.64
CA GLU A 219 -15.53 3.31 17.83
C GLU A 219 -15.63 1.80 17.97
N ALA A 220 -15.71 1.07 16.85
CA ALA A 220 -15.62 -0.39 16.81
C ALA A 220 -14.21 -0.94 17.12
N GLY A 221 -13.20 -0.07 17.30
CA GLY A 221 -11.86 -0.46 17.75
C GLY A 221 -10.83 -0.68 16.64
N ALA A 222 -11.09 -0.28 15.39
CA ALA A 222 -10.08 -0.33 14.34
C ALA A 222 -8.84 0.49 14.75
N PHE A 223 -7.64 -0.07 14.61
CA PHE A 223 -6.42 0.60 15.05
C PHE A 223 -5.91 1.65 14.06
N ALA A 224 -6.39 1.63 12.81
CA ALA A 224 -6.09 2.58 11.74
C ALA A 224 -7.19 2.51 10.66
N VAL A 225 -7.27 3.54 9.81
CA VAL A 225 -8.29 3.64 8.75
C VAL A 225 -7.66 4.06 7.42
N VAL A 226 -7.80 3.25 6.38
CA VAL A 226 -7.48 3.64 5.00
C VAL A 226 -8.58 4.55 4.45
N LEU A 227 -8.16 5.65 3.82
CA LEU A 227 -9.00 6.58 3.07
C LEU A 227 -8.62 6.52 1.59
N GLU A 228 -9.48 5.95 0.75
CA GLU A 228 -9.22 5.81 -0.69
C GLU A 228 -10.07 6.73 -1.55
N ALA A 229 -9.41 7.44 -2.48
CA ALA A 229 -10.02 8.33 -3.46
C ALA A 229 -11.02 9.34 -2.84
N VAL A 230 -10.56 10.05 -1.80
CA VAL A 230 -11.32 11.07 -1.05
C VAL A 230 -10.75 12.47 -1.33
N PRO A 231 -11.57 13.55 -1.43
CA PRO A 231 -11.07 14.91 -1.47
C PRO A 231 -10.09 15.23 -0.34
N ALA A 232 -8.96 15.87 -0.68
CA ALA A 232 -7.86 16.08 0.26
C ALA A 232 -8.27 16.86 1.52
N GLU A 233 -9.13 17.87 1.38
CA GLU A 233 -9.63 18.66 2.52
C GLU A 233 -10.51 17.81 3.45
N LEU A 234 -11.38 16.96 2.89
CA LEU A 234 -12.21 16.05 3.67
C LEU A 234 -11.35 15.00 4.38
N ALA A 235 -10.34 14.44 3.70
CA ALA A 235 -9.43 13.48 4.31
C ALA A 235 -8.59 14.10 5.45
N ALA A 236 -8.14 15.35 5.29
CA ALA A 236 -7.46 16.10 6.35
C ALA A 236 -8.39 16.29 7.56
N HIS A 237 -9.64 16.73 7.33
CA HIS A 237 -10.62 16.90 8.39
C HIS A 237 -10.94 15.58 9.13
N VAL A 238 -11.12 14.48 8.39
CA VAL A 238 -11.29 13.15 8.99
C VAL A 238 -10.06 12.80 9.84
N THR A 239 -8.85 13.01 9.32
CA THR A 239 -7.58 12.71 10.02
C THR A 239 -7.43 13.47 11.34
N GLU A 240 -7.84 14.73 11.37
CA GLU A 240 -7.84 15.57 12.56
C GLU A 240 -8.88 15.11 13.59
N SER A 241 -10.04 14.61 13.14
CA SER A 241 -11.11 14.15 14.03
C SER A 241 -10.88 12.77 14.65
N LEU A 242 -10.01 11.94 14.05
CA LEU A 242 -9.74 10.58 14.52
C LEU A 242 -8.52 10.54 15.46
N ALA A 243 -8.64 9.73 16.51
CA ALA A 243 -7.55 9.38 17.42
C ALA A 243 -6.62 8.31 16.82
N VAL A 244 -7.12 7.51 15.89
CA VAL A 244 -6.35 6.46 15.19
C VAL A 244 -5.70 6.99 13.91
N PRO A 245 -4.57 6.41 13.45
CA PRO A 245 -3.93 6.79 12.19
C PRO A 245 -4.83 6.62 10.97
N THR A 246 -4.79 7.61 10.07
CA THR A 246 -5.35 7.51 8.72
C THR A 246 -4.26 7.20 7.69
N VAL A 247 -4.58 6.34 6.72
CA VAL A 247 -3.66 5.96 5.63
C VAL A 247 -4.29 6.37 4.30
N GLY A 248 -3.70 7.34 3.62
CA GLY A 248 -4.24 7.87 2.37
C GLY A 248 -3.77 7.09 1.14
N ILE A 249 -4.69 6.88 0.20
CA ILE A 249 -4.38 6.54 -1.19
C ILE A 249 -5.29 7.34 -2.11
N GLY A 250 -4.73 8.36 -2.76
CA GLY A 250 -5.53 9.36 -3.45
C GLY A 250 -6.39 10.21 -2.51
N ALA A 251 -5.98 10.37 -1.25
CA ALA A 251 -6.63 11.18 -0.22
C ALA A 251 -5.83 12.43 0.18
N GLY A 252 -4.79 12.77 -0.59
CA GLY A 252 -3.92 13.93 -0.32
C GLY A 252 -2.98 13.74 0.86
N VAL A 253 -2.18 14.77 1.12
CA VAL A 253 -1.13 14.76 2.16
C VAL A 253 -1.68 14.96 3.58
N GLY A 254 -2.98 15.16 3.75
CA GLY A 254 -3.60 15.38 5.06
C GLY A 254 -3.63 14.15 5.98
N CYS A 255 -3.40 12.94 5.44
CA CYS A 255 -3.40 11.70 6.22
C CYS A 255 -2.09 11.48 7.01
N ASP A 256 -2.14 10.70 8.08
CA ASP A 256 -0.95 10.37 8.90
C ASP A 256 0.05 9.49 8.13
N ALA A 257 -0.44 8.68 7.19
CA ALA A 257 0.35 7.77 6.38
C ALA A 257 -0.12 7.73 4.92
N GLN A 258 0.65 7.07 4.07
CA GLN A 258 0.30 6.88 2.66
C GLN A 258 0.53 5.44 2.24
N VAL A 259 -0.35 4.93 1.37
CA VAL A 259 -0.20 3.62 0.74
C VAL A 259 -0.26 3.71 -0.79
N LEU A 260 0.57 2.91 -1.44
CA LEU A 260 0.47 2.66 -2.88
C LEU A 260 0.58 1.16 -3.16
N VAL A 261 -0.10 0.75 -4.25
CA VAL A 261 0.16 -0.55 -4.87
C VAL A 261 1.59 -0.51 -5.42
N TRP A 262 2.44 -1.46 -5.01
CA TRP A 262 3.88 -1.36 -5.30
C TRP A 262 4.16 -1.43 -6.80
N THR A 263 3.38 -2.18 -7.57
CA THR A 263 3.55 -2.29 -9.03
C THR A 263 3.28 -0.96 -9.73
N ASP A 264 2.35 -0.16 -9.21
CA ASP A 264 2.07 1.18 -9.73
C ASP A 264 3.20 2.13 -9.36
N MET A 265 3.61 2.12 -8.08
CA MET A 265 4.70 2.92 -7.53
C MET A 265 6.03 2.66 -8.28
N ALA A 266 6.34 1.40 -8.57
CA ALA A 266 7.58 0.99 -9.23
C ALA A 266 7.52 0.99 -10.78
N GLY A 267 6.37 1.37 -11.36
CA GLY A 267 6.20 1.41 -12.81
C GLY A 267 6.21 0.04 -13.49
N MET A 268 5.71 -0.99 -12.80
CA MET A 268 5.48 -2.32 -13.35
C MET A 268 4.12 -2.44 -14.04
N THR A 269 3.10 -1.71 -13.60
CA THR A 269 1.77 -1.72 -14.24
C THR A 269 1.81 -1.11 -15.64
N ALA A 270 1.18 -1.76 -16.62
CA ALA A 270 1.09 -1.25 -17.99
C ALA A 270 -0.01 -0.19 -18.14
N GLY A 271 0.18 0.73 -19.08
CA GLY A 271 -0.87 1.65 -19.51
C GLY A 271 -1.04 2.86 -18.59
N ARG A 272 -2.28 3.35 -18.50
CA ARG A 272 -2.59 4.60 -17.78
C ARG A 272 -2.67 4.34 -16.28
N VAL A 273 -1.72 4.90 -15.56
CA VAL A 273 -1.65 4.86 -14.09
C VAL A 273 -2.67 5.84 -13.48
N PRO A 274 -3.32 5.52 -12.33
CA PRO A 274 -4.20 6.45 -11.64
C PRO A 274 -3.52 7.78 -11.30
N LYS A 275 -4.27 8.89 -11.33
CA LYS A 275 -3.74 10.25 -11.13
C LYS A 275 -3.01 10.45 -9.80
N PHE A 276 -3.37 9.70 -8.76
CA PHE A 276 -2.79 9.82 -7.43
C PHE A 276 -1.44 9.08 -7.27
N VAL A 277 -1.02 8.32 -8.27
CA VAL A 277 0.25 7.57 -8.21
C VAL A 277 1.39 8.44 -8.72
N LYS A 278 2.48 8.46 -7.98
CA LYS A 278 3.81 8.84 -8.47
C LYS A 278 4.60 7.58 -8.78
N GLN A 279 5.12 7.47 -10.00
CA GLN A 279 6.07 6.42 -10.35
C GLN A 279 7.48 6.83 -9.89
N TYR A 280 8.12 5.98 -9.09
CA TYR A 280 9.48 6.16 -8.58
C TYR A 280 10.51 5.40 -9.41
N ALA A 281 10.07 4.46 -10.25
CA ALA A 281 10.89 3.72 -11.19
C ALA A 281 10.07 3.33 -12.43
N ASN A 282 10.74 2.76 -13.44
CA ASN A 282 10.12 2.10 -14.59
C ASN A 282 10.63 0.65 -14.68
N LEU A 283 10.25 -0.17 -13.70
CA LEU A 283 10.73 -1.55 -13.62
C LEU A 283 10.24 -2.41 -14.80
N ARG A 284 9.10 -2.06 -15.43
CA ARG A 284 8.64 -2.76 -16.63
C ARG A 284 9.64 -2.64 -17.78
N SER A 285 10.21 -1.44 -18.00
CA SER A 285 11.25 -1.29 -19.04
C SER A 285 12.50 -2.08 -18.68
N VAL A 286 13.01 -1.90 -17.46
CA VAL A 286 14.23 -2.56 -16.97
C VAL A 286 14.13 -4.08 -17.13
N LEU A 287 13.03 -4.68 -16.68
CA LEU A 287 12.81 -6.11 -16.80
C LEU A 287 12.66 -6.55 -18.26
N GLY A 288 11.97 -5.75 -19.08
CA GLY A 288 11.82 -6.02 -20.51
C GLY A 288 13.14 -5.94 -21.29
N ASP A 289 14.02 -4.99 -20.92
CA ASP A 289 15.35 -4.82 -21.52
C ASP A 289 16.25 -6.00 -21.14
N ALA A 290 16.31 -6.36 -19.86
CA ALA A 290 17.07 -7.52 -19.40
C ALA A 290 16.61 -8.84 -20.07
N ALA A 291 15.30 -9.03 -20.22
CA ALA A 291 14.77 -10.21 -20.91
C ALA A 291 15.15 -10.24 -22.41
N ARG A 292 15.17 -9.08 -23.07
CA ARG A 292 15.61 -8.97 -24.48
C ARG A 292 17.10 -9.22 -24.64
N GLU A 293 17.92 -8.68 -23.73
CA GLU A 293 19.37 -8.89 -23.72
C GLU A 293 19.70 -10.37 -23.51
N PHE A 294 19.10 -11.01 -22.51
CA PHE A 294 19.25 -12.45 -22.29
C PHE A 294 18.87 -13.28 -23.52
N ALA A 295 17.74 -12.94 -24.17
CA ALA A 295 17.32 -13.62 -25.39
C ALA A 295 18.30 -13.40 -26.55
N ALA A 296 18.85 -12.19 -26.70
CA ALA A 296 19.85 -11.88 -27.72
C ALA A 296 21.14 -12.67 -27.50
N ASP A 297 21.59 -12.80 -26.24
CA ASP A 297 22.79 -13.57 -25.90
C ASP A 297 22.63 -15.07 -26.19
N VAL A 298 21.45 -15.63 -25.90
CA VAL A 298 21.13 -17.03 -26.21
C VAL A 298 21.08 -17.26 -27.72
N LEU A 299 20.42 -16.36 -28.46
CA LEU A 299 20.32 -16.46 -29.93
C LEU A 299 21.68 -16.29 -30.62
N GLY A 300 22.53 -15.41 -30.11
CA GLY A 300 23.88 -15.17 -30.59
C GLY A 300 24.91 -16.22 -30.17
N GLY A 301 24.55 -17.09 -29.22
CA GLY A 301 25.45 -18.10 -28.66
C GLY A 301 26.54 -17.53 -27.75
N SER A 302 26.40 -16.29 -27.27
CA SER A 302 27.28 -15.71 -26.24
C SER A 302 26.95 -16.22 -24.83
N PHE A 303 25.70 -16.65 -24.60
CA PHE A 303 25.28 -17.31 -23.37
C PHE A 303 24.87 -18.78 -23.60
N PRO A 304 25.30 -19.73 -22.74
CA PRO A 304 26.22 -19.53 -21.61
C PRO A 304 27.68 -19.40 -22.08
N ALA A 305 28.40 -18.45 -21.46
CA ALA A 305 29.85 -18.34 -21.59
C ALA A 305 30.59 -19.43 -20.79
N PRO A 306 31.89 -19.69 -21.02
CA PRO A 306 32.65 -20.71 -20.29
C PRO A 306 32.63 -20.54 -18.77
N GLU A 307 32.64 -19.32 -18.24
CA GLU A 307 32.54 -19.02 -16.80
C GLU A 307 31.18 -19.41 -16.19
N HIS A 308 30.14 -19.56 -17.02
CA HIS A 308 28.80 -19.98 -16.63
C HIS A 308 28.56 -21.49 -16.87
N THR A 309 29.61 -22.25 -17.21
CA THR A 309 29.51 -23.67 -17.59
C THR A 309 30.31 -24.56 -16.63
N PHE A 310 29.66 -25.59 -16.07
CA PHE A 310 30.31 -26.57 -15.19
C PHE A 310 31.19 -27.55 -16.00
N LYS A 311 32.28 -28.03 -15.39
CA LYS A 311 33.21 -29.02 -15.96
C LYS A 311 33.00 -30.39 -15.34
#